data_AF-A0A4Z0GL77-F1
#
_entry.id   AF-A0A4Z0GL77-F1
#
_cell.length_a   1.000
_cell.length_b   1.000
_cell.length_c   1.000
_cell.angle_alpha   90.00
_cell.angle_beta   90.00
_cell.angle_gamma   90.00
#
_symmetry.space_group_name_H-M   'P 1'
#
loop_
_entity.id
_entity.type
_entity.pdbx_description
1 polymer ?
#
loop_
_entity_poly.entity_id
_entity_poly.type
_entity_poly.pdbx_seq_one_letter_code
_entity_poly.pdbx_strand_id
1 'polypeptide(L)'
;MEGLKLLHINENSRDGLVDAIHQMEKNDKISLKTLSKITKISLPLLEGYVSGKIGYQEFQHSISRDDFDYLGDIVGMFAFKSGITEDERVKGIIEALTDFFDLSLETIAVYADLKFEEIQSFMNDQQSLSFEKKYKLSTAVIFLHFMFKRTQMEPR
;
A
#
# COMPACT_ATOMS: atom_id res chain seq x y z
N MET A 1 -5.80 -6.07 22.44
CA MET A 1 -4.45 -5.46 22.39
C MET A 1 -3.37 -6.55 22.40
N GLU A 2 -3.37 -7.45 21.41
CA GLU A 2 -2.34 -8.50 21.28
C GLU A 2 -1.70 -8.53 19.87
N GLY A 3 -2.23 -7.78 18.90
CA GLY A 3 -1.72 -7.74 17.53
C GLY A 3 -0.53 -6.80 17.27
N LEU A 4 -0.11 -6.01 18.27
CA LEU A 4 0.98 -5.03 18.13
C LEU A 4 2.34 -5.52 18.67
N LYS A 5 2.45 -6.76 19.16
CA LYS A 5 3.71 -7.32 19.70
C LYS A 5 4.69 -7.84 18.63
N LEU A 6 4.40 -7.67 17.34
CA LEU A 6 5.32 -8.05 16.25
C LEU A 6 6.19 -6.88 15.74
N LEU A 7 6.09 -5.69 16.34
CA LEU A 7 6.91 -4.52 15.97
C LEU A 7 8.35 -4.53 16.51
N HIS A 8 8.91 -5.70 16.76
CA HIS A 8 10.36 -5.85 16.90
C HIS A 8 10.91 -6.69 15.75
N ILE A 9 10.64 -6.24 14.53
CA ILE A 9 11.63 -6.43 13.48
C ILE A 9 12.83 -5.61 13.95
N ASN A 10 13.91 -6.28 14.31
CA ASN A 10 15.19 -5.61 14.51
C ASN A 10 15.50 -4.90 13.19
N GLU A 11 15.32 -3.56 13.15
CA GLU A 11 15.44 -2.71 11.96
C GLU A 11 16.83 -2.83 11.28
N ASN A 12 17.75 -3.58 11.89
CA ASN A 12 19.12 -3.84 11.45
C ASN A 12 19.40 -5.24 10.88
N SER A 13 18.45 -6.19 10.86
CA SER A 13 18.78 -7.55 10.38
C SER A 13 18.19 -7.80 9.00
N ARG A 14 19.07 -7.88 8.00
CA ARG A 14 18.87 -8.51 6.68
C ARG A 14 17.82 -9.62 6.69
N ASP A 15 17.94 -10.50 7.69
CA ASP A 15 17.15 -11.71 7.85
C ASP A 15 15.65 -11.42 7.98
N GLY A 16 15.25 -10.32 8.63
CA GLY A 16 13.83 -9.97 8.79
C GLY A 16 13.16 -9.59 7.47
N LEU A 17 13.82 -8.76 6.65
CA LEU A 17 13.30 -8.37 5.33
C LEU A 17 13.31 -9.55 4.35
N VAL A 18 14.38 -10.36 4.38
CA VAL A 18 14.49 -11.56 3.53
C VAL A 18 13.42 -12.59 3.91
N ASP A 19 13.18 -12.84 5.20
CA ASP A 19 12.13 -13.74 5.66
C ASP A 19 10.75 -13.25 5.23
N ALA A 20 10.48 -11.94 5.32
CA ALA A 20 9.22 -11.36 4.87
C ALA A 20 9.04 -11.49 3.35
N ILE A 21 10.09 -11.30 2.55
CA ILE A 21 10.06 -11.55 1.10
C ILE A 21 9.75 -13.02 0.80
N HIS A 22 10.36 -13.96 1.52
CA HIS A 22 10.08 -15.39 1.33
C HIS A 22 8.65 -15.77 1.74
N GLN A 23 8.12 -15.18 2.81
CA GLN A 23 6.73 -15.36 3.20
C GLN A 23 5.78 -14.83 2.13
N MET A 24 6.04 -13.63 1.61
CA MET A 24 5.28 -13.02 0.52
C MET A 24 5.26 -13.92 -0.74
N GLU A 25 6.40 -14.49 -1.14
CA GLU A 25 6.46 -15.40 -2.30
C GLU A 25 5.66 -16.69 -2.05
N LYS A 26 5.78 -17.27 -0.85
CA LYS A 26 5.17 -18.56 -0.52
C LYS A 26 3.67 -18.45 -0.28
N ASN A 27 3.23 -17.44 0.46
CA ASN A 27 1.88 -17.31 0.99
C ASN A 27 1.00 -16.43 0.10
N ASP A 28 1.55 -15.33 -0.42
CA ASP A 28 0.80 -14.33 -1.19
C ASP A 28 1.05 -14.42 -2.70
N LYS A 29 1.94 -15.33 -3.12
CA LYS A 29 2.26 -15.66 -4.52
C LYS A 29 2.79 -14.46 -5.32
N ILE A 30 3.36 -13.47 -4.64
CA ILE A 30 4.02 -12.32 -5.28
C ILE A 30 5.49 -12.67 -5.49
N SER A 31 5.89 -12.91 -6.74
CA SER A 31 7.28 -13.24 -7.09
C SER A 31 8.24 -12.04 -6.94
N LEU A 32 9.54 -12.30 -6.78
CA LEU A 32 10.58 -11.28 -6.90
C LEU A 32 10.51 -10.47 -8.20
N LYS A 33 10.11 -11.08 -9.32
CA LYS A 33 9.90 -10.38 -10.60
C LYS A 33 8.76 -9.37 -10.53
N THR A 34 7.69 -9.68 -9.78
CA THR A 34 6.59 -8.75 -9.54
C THR A 34 7.04 -7.62 -8.62
N LEU A 35 7.73 -7.96 -7.53
CA LEU A 35 8.28 -6.98 -6.59
C LEU A 35 9.20 -5.98 -7.30
N SER A 36 10.12 -6.48 -8.13
CA SER A 36 11.01 -5.66 -8.97
C SER A 36 10.24 -4.66 -9.85
N LYS A 37 9.11 -5.06 -10.44
CA LYS A 37 8.30 -4.16 -11.26
C LYS A 37 7.58 -3.09 -10.44
N ILE A 38 7.11 -3.44 -9.24
CA ILE A 38 6.37 -2.52 -8.37
C ILE A 38 7.33 -1.48 -7.77
N THR A 39 8.46 -1.94 -7.23
CA THR A 39 9.44 -1.08 -6.55
C THR A 39 10.42 -0.40 -7.51
N LYS A 40 10.46 -0.83 -8.78
CA LYS A 40 11.47 -0.44 -9.78
C LYS A 40 12.91 -0.80 -9.40
N ILE A 41 13.11 -1.55 -8.31
CA ILE A 41 14.42 -2.11 -7.95
C ILE A 41 14.75 -3.24 -8.93
N SER A 42 15.96 -3.25 -9.47
CA SER A 42 16.35 -4.25 -10.46
C SER A 42 16.25 -5.68 -9.90
N LEU A 43 15.74 -6.60 -10.71
CA LEU A 43 15.61 -8.01 -10.33
C LEU A 43 16.94 -8.64 -9.89
N PRO A 44 18.08 -8.44 -10.60
CA PRO A 44 19.36 -9.01 -10.17
C PRO A 44 19.81 -8.53 -8.78
N LEU A 45 19.50 -7.27 -8.43
CA LEU A 45 19.83 -6.72 -7.12
C LEU A 45 18.99 -7.37 -6.02
N LEU A 46 17.68 -7.53 -6.23
CA LEU A 46 16.80 -8.24 -5.28
C LEU A 46 17.21 -9.71 -5.12
N GLU A 47 17.49 -10.41 -6.22
CA GLU A 47 17.95 -11.81 -6.19
C GLU A 47 19.29 -11.94 -5.46
N GLY A 48 20.22 -11.01 -5.69
CA GLY A 48 21.49 -10.94 -4.98
C GLY A 48 21.29 -10.79 -3.48
N TYR A 49 20.40 -9.89 -3.06
CA TYR A 49 20.15 -9.59 -1.65
C TYR A 49 19.51 -10.78 -0.92
N VAL A 50 18.44 -11.33 -1.51
CA VAL A 50 17.71 -12.48 -0.96
C VAL A 50 18.59 -13.71 -0.89
N SER A 51 19.38 -14.00 -1.94
CA SER A 51 20.32 -15.13 -1.94
C SER A 51 21.55 -14.93 -1.04
N GLY A 52 21.79 -13.71 -0.54
CA GLY A 52 22.94 -13.37 0.29
C GLY A 52 24.24 -13.15 -0.47
N LYS A 53 24.19 -13.03 -1.81
CA LYS A 53 25.34 -12.64 -2.63
C LYS A 53 25.76 -11.20 -2.38
N ILE A 54 24.82 -10.33 -1.98
CA ILE A 54 25.11 -8.97 -1.53
C ILE A 54 24.62 -8.79 -0.09
N GLY A 55 25.38 -8.03 0.70
CA GLY A 55 25.06 -7.73 2.10
C GLY A 55 23.97 -6.68 2.25
N TYR A 56 23.44 -6.52 3.47
CA TYR A 56 22.44 -5.48 3.80
C TYR A 56 22.93 -4.07 3.50
N GLN A 57 24.13 -3.72 3.99
CA GLN A 57 24.70 -2.39 3.76
C GLN A 57 24.95 -2.14 2.27
N GLU A 58 25.42 -3.14 1.53
CA GLU A 58 25.64 -3.03 0.09
C GLU A 58 24.31 -2.81 -0.66
N PHE A 59 23.27 -3.58 -0.32
CA PHE A 59 21.93 -3.42 -0.89
C PHE A 59 21.34 -2.05 -0.58
N GLN A 60 21.41 -1.61 0.68
CA GLN A 60 20.89 -0.31 1.13
C GLN A 60 21.59 0.86 0.44
N HIS A 61 22.90 0.79 0.21
CA HIS A 61 23.64 1.82 -0.54
C HIS A 61 23.40 1.76 -2.06
N SER A 62 22.89 0.65 -2.58
CA SER A 62 22.65 0.45 -4.02
C SER A 62 21.30 1.01 -4.49
N ILE A 63 20.43 1.44 -3.56
CA ILE A 63 19.13 2.04 -3.87
C ILE A 63 18.94 3.33 -3.06
N SER A 64 17.97 4.15 -3.43
CA SER A 64 17.64 5.34 -2.65
C SER A 64 16.99 4.94 -1.32
N ARG A 65 17.05 5.84 -0.33
CA ARG A 65 16.34 5.64 0.94
C ARG A 65 14.83 5.47 0.72
N ASP A 66 14.25 6.29 -0.16
CA ASP A 66 12.82 6.23 -0.49
C ASP A 66 12.44 4.89 -1.14
N ASP A 67 13.30 4.33 -2.01
CA ASP A 67 13.07 3.01 -2.60
C ASP A 67 13.19 1.88 -1.56
N PHE A 68 14.10 2.02 -0.59
CA PHE A 68 14.25 1.06 0.50
C PHE A 68 13.04 1.09 1.44
N ASP A 69 12.58 2.28 1.83
CA ASP A 69 11.39 2.46 2.66
C ASP A 69 10.15 1.94 1.92
N TYR A 70 9.99 2.26 0.63
CA TYR A 70 8.90 1.76 -0.21
C TYR A 70 8.92 0.23 -0.39
N LEU A 71 10.10 -0.39 -0.51
CA LEU A 71 10.25 -1.83 -0.52
C LEU A 71 9.76 -2.44 0.80
N GLY A 72 10.14 -1.85 1.94
CA GLY A 72 9.70 -2.25 3.27
C GLY A 72 8.19 -2.21 3.41
N ASP A 73 7.55 -1.12 2.97
CA ASP A 73 6.10 -0.94 3.00
C ASP A 73 5.38 -2.01 2.17
N ILE A 74 5.82 -2.24 0.93
CA ILE A 74 5.21 -3.24 0.04
C ILE A 74 5.36 -4.65 0.63
N VAL A 75 6.56 -5.02 1.05
CA VAL A 75 6.82 -6.34 1.63
C VAL A 75 6.02 -6.52 2.91
N GLY A 76 5.97 -5.50 3.78
CA GLY A 76 5.21 -5.53 5.01
C GLY A 76 3.71 -5.67 4.78
N MET A 77 3.15 -4.94 3.81
CA MET A 77 1.73 -5.03 3.46
C MET A 77 1.31 -6.45 3.06
N PHE A 78 2.13 -7.14 2.27
CA PHE A 78 1.84 -8.51 1.85
C PHE A 78 2.14 -9.53 2.95
N ALA A 79 3.36 -9.52 3.50
CA ALA A 79 3.83 -10.55 4.43
C ALA A 79 3.04 -10.57 5.74
N PHE A 80 2.62 -9.41 6.26
CA PHE A 80 1.94 -9.34 7.55
C PHE A 80 0.42 -9.37 7.48
N LYS A 81 -0.16 -9.51 6.27
CA LYS A 81 -1.60 -9.42 6.01
C LYS A 81 -2.24 -8.39 6.92
N SER A 82 -1.90 -7.13 6.68
CA SER A 82 -2.36 -6.01 7.51
C SER A 82 -3.85 -6.22 7.83
N GLY A 83 -4.22 -6.29 9.12
CA GLY A 83 -5.60 -6.49 9.57
C GLY A 83 -6.57 -5.36 9.19
N ILE A 84 -6.15 -4.53 8.23
CA ILE A 84 -6.88 -3.45 7.59
C ILE A 84 -7.94 -4.07 6.68
N THR A 85 -9.18 -3.86 7.07
CA THR A 85 -10.39 -4.26 6.34
C THR A 85 -10.50 -3.51 5.01
N GLU A 86 -11.30 -4.05 4.09
CA GLU A 86 -11.59 -3.42 2.80
C GLU A 86 -12.16 -2.01 3.00
N ASP A 87 -13.04 -1.84 4.00
CA ASP A 87 -13.65 -0.56 4.29
C ASP A 87 -12.64 0.48 4.81
N GLU A 88 -11.70 0.06 5.66
CA GLU A 88 -10.61 0.93 6.13
C GLU A 88 -9.70 1.37 4.97
N ARG A 89 -9.45 0.49 4.00
CA ARG A 89 -8.69 0.86 2.78
C ARG A 89 -9.42 1.91 1.96
N VAL A 90 -10.73 1.74 1.78
CA VAL A 90 -11.57 2.71 1.04
C VAL A 90 -11.57 4.06 1.75
N LYS A 91 -11.73 4.07 3.08
CA LYS A 91 -11.60 5.29 3.88
C LYS A 91 -10.23 5.95 3.72
N GLY A 92 -9.14 5.19 3.82
CA GLY A 92 -7.79 5.73 3.65
C GLY A 92 -7.54 6.31 2.25
N ILE A 93 -8.15 5.75 1.21
CA ILE A 93 -8.11 6.34 -0.14
C ILE A 93 -8.88 7.66 -0.20
N ILE A 94 -10.04 7.75 0.46
CA ILE A 94 -10.82 8.99 0.54
C ILE A 94 -10.01 10.08 1.27
N GLU A 95 -9.40 9.74 2.41
CA GLU A 95 -8.53 10.66 3.17
C GLU A 95 -7.34 11.12 2.31
N ALA A 96 -6.71 10.20 1.56
CA ALA A 96 -5.65 10.60 0.65
C ALA A 96 -6.14 11.53 -0.49
N LEU A 97 -7.33 11.28 -1.03
CA LEU A 97 -7.96 12.14 -2.03
C LEU A 97 -8.27 13.54 -1.49
N THR A 98 -8.76 13.63 -0.25
CA THR A 98 -9.09 14.90 0.39
C THR A 98 -7.84 15.67 0.80
N ASP A 99 -6.86 14.99 1.40
CA ASP A 99 -5.74 15.66 2.07
C ASP A 99 -4.60 16.01 1.11
N PHE A 100 -4.37 15.20 0.07
CA PHE A 100 -3.27 15.42 -0.88
C PHE A 100 -3.73 16.03 -2.21
N PHE A 101 -4.98 15.83 -2.60
CA PHE A 101 -5.51 16.31 -3.87
C PHE A 101 -6.62 17.37 -3.70
N ASP A 102 -6.91 17.79 -2.46
CA ASP A 102 -7.93 18.79 -2.12
C ASP A 102 -9.33 18.45 -2.68
N LEU A 103 -9.64 17.17 -2.85
CA LEU A 103 -10.98 16.76 -3.27
C LEU A 103 -11.96 16.88 -2.12
N SER A 104 -13.07 17.58 -2.37
CA SER A 104 -14.16 17.63 -1.40
C SER A 104 -14.93 16.30 -1.37
N LEU A 105 -15.53 15.96 -0.22
CA LEU A 105 -16.37 14.78 -0.10
C LEU A 105 -17.62 14.86 -1.01
N GLU A 106 -18.12 16.07 -1.30
CA GLU A 106 -19.18 16.31 -2.27
C GLU A 106 -18.77 15.89 -3.68
N THR A 107 -17.53 16.18 -4.07
CA THR A 107 -16.99 15.78 -5.38
C THR A 107 -16.93 14.25 -5.49
N ILE A 108 -16.48 13.60 -4.42
CA ILE A 108 -16.46 12.13 -4.33
C ILE A 108 -17.87 11.56 -4.39
N ALA A 109 -18.84 12.16 -3.68
CA ALA A 109 -20.22 11.73 -3.67
C ALA A 109 -20.85 11.79 -5.07
N VAL A 110 -20.65 12.89 -5.80
CA VAL A 110 -21.10 13.05 -7.20
C VAL A 110 -20.49 11.97 -8.08
N TYR A 111 -19.19 11.71 -7.96
CA TYR A 111 -18.51 10.72 -8.80
C TYR A 111 -18.93 9.28 -8.48
N ALA A 112 -19.25 9.00 -7.22
CA ALA A 112 -19.72 7.70 -6.76
C ALA A 112 -21.22 7.47 -6.99
N ASP A 113 -21.97 8.46 -7.49
CA ASP A 113 -23.44 8.41 -7.57
C ASP A 113 -24.08 8.10 -6.20
N LEU A 114 -23.62 8.82 -5.18
CA LEU A 114 -24.08 8.74 -3.79
C LEU A 114 -24.40 10.13 -3.25
N LYS A 115 -25.17 10.18 -2.17
CA LYS A 115 -25.44 11.44 -1.47
C LYS A 115 -24.25 11.80 -0.59
N PHE A 116 -24.05 13.10 -0.38
CA PHE A 116 -22.98 13.60 0.49
C PHE A 116 -23.09 13.04 1.92
N GLU A 117 -24.31 13.00 2.47
CA GLU A 117 -24.54 12.50 3.83
C GLU A 117 -24.20 11.02 3.96
N GLU A 118 -24.32 10.25 2.88
CA GLU A 118 -23.95 8.84 2.84
C GLU A 118 -22.43 8.67 2.91
N ILE A 119 -21.68 9.52 2.20
CA ILE A 119 -20.21 9.55 2.28
C ILE A 119 -19.77 9.99 3.69
N GLN A 120 -20.34 11.06 4.23
CA GLN A 120 -20.03 11.50 5.59
C GLN A 120 -20.33 10.43 6.63
N SER A 121 -21.46 9.73 6.50
CA SER A 121 -21.81 8.62 7.39
C SER A 121 -20.78 7.50 7.30
N PHE A 122 -20.33 7.15 6.09
CA PHE A 122 -19.28 6.13 5.88
C PHE A 122 -17.94 6.52 6.52
N MET A 123 -17.53 7.79 6.42
CA MET A 123 -16.27 8.26 7.01
C MET A 123 -16.25 8.16 8.54
N ASN A 124 -17.42 8.25 9.17
CA ASN A 124 -17.59 8.12 10.63
C ASN A 124 -17.82 6.67 11.06
N ASP A 125 -18.63 5.92 10.30
CA ASP A 125 -18.95 4.51 10.52
C ASP A 125 -18.97 3.78 9.18
N GLN A 126 -17.96 2.95 8.95
CA GLN A 126 -17.79 2.21 7.72
C GLN A 126 -18.89 1.16 7.47
N GLN A 127 -19.70 0.80 8.47
CA GLN A 127 -20.83 -0.13 8.32
C GLN A 127 -22.15 0.56 7.95
N SER A 128 -22.16 1.89 7.84
CA SER A 128 -23.35 2.68 7.52
C SER A 128 -23.90 2.48 6.10
N LEU A 129 -23.08 1.96 5.17
CA LEU A 129 -23.47 1.73 3.77
C LEU A 129 -23.80 0.27 3.48
N SER A 130 -24.78 0.06 2.60
CA SER A 130 -25.04 -1.25 2.00
C SER A 130 -23.89 -1.70 1.10
N PHE A 131 -23.77 -3.00 0.85
CA PHE A 131 -22.74 -3.55 -0.04
C PHE A 131 -22.73 -2.92 -1.44
N GLU A 132 -23.89 -2.65 -2.03
CA GLU A 132 -23.99 -2.00 -3.35
C GLU A 132 -23.38 -0.60 -3.33
N LYS A 133 -23.67 0.19 -2.29
CA LYS A 133 -23.14 1.54 -2.14
C LYS A 133 -21.64 1.53 -1.84
N LYS A 134 -21.18 0.59 -1.02
CA LYS A 134 -19.75 0.35 -0.79
C LYS A 134 -19.04 0.02 -2.11
N TYR A 135 -19.62 -0.84 -2.95
CA TYR A 135 -19.05 -1.15 -4.26
C TYR A 135 -18.92 0.09 -5.14
N LYS A 136 -19.99 0.89 -5.28
CA LYS A 136 -19.97 2.15 -6.03
C LYS A 136 -18.87 3.10 -5.52
N LEU A 137 -18.82 3.30 -4.20
CA LEU A 137 -17.83 4.17 -3.56
C LEU A 137 -16.41 3.68 -3.79
N SER A 138 -16.13 2.41 -3.52
CA SER A 138 -14.82 1.78 -3.72
C SER A 138 -14.32 1.92 -5.15
N THR A 139 -15.17 1.62 -6.14
CA THR A 139 -14.82 1.77 -7.55
C THR A 139 -14.51 3.21 -7.90
N ALA A 140 -15.34 4.16 -7.44
CA ALA A 140 -15.14 5.59 -7.68
C ALA A 140 -13.80 6.09 -7.10
N VAL A 141 -13.52 5.82 -5.83
CA VAL A 141 -12.34 6.37 -5.15
C VAL A 141 -11.04 5.72 -5.64
N ILE A 142 -11.04 4.43 -5.95
CA ILE A 142 -9.87 3.75 -6.54
C ILE A 142 -9.57 4.33 -7.92
N PHE A 143 -10.60 4.56 -8.74
CA PHE A 143 -10.42 5.14 -10.07
C PHE A 143 -9.91 6.58 -10.00
N LEU A 144 -10.47 7.42 -9.12
CA LEU A 144 -9.98 8.78 -8.87
C LEU A 144 -8.52 8.77 -8.40
N HIS A 145 -8.18 7.92 -7.44
CA HIS A 145 -6.81 7.79 -6.94
C HIS A 145 -5.83 7.38 -8.05
N PHE A 146 -6.21 6.42 -8.91
CA PHE A 146 -5.40 6.03 -10.06
C PHE A 146 -5.19 7.19 -11.04
N MET A 147 -6.24 7.96 -11.33
CA MET A 147 -6.16 9.09 -12.27
C MET A 147 -5.25 10.22 -11.75
N PHE A 148 -5.31 10.54 -10.46
CA PHE A 148 -4.49 11.61 -9.88
C PHE A 148 -3.08 11.16 -9.50
N LYS A 149 -2.86 9.89 -9.19
CA LYS A 149 -1.49 9.40 -9.00
C LYS A 149 -0.63 9.55 -10.27
N ARG A 150 -1.24 9.49 -11.47
CA ARG A 150 -0.51 9.71 -12.73
C ARG A 150 0.03 11.13 -12.87
N THR A 151 -0.62 12.14 -12.28
CA THR A 151 -0.17 13.54 -12.39
C THR A 151 1.07 13.84 -11.55
N GLN A 152 1.43 12.97 -10.61
CA GLN A 152 2.67 13.06 -9.83
C GLN A 152 3.83 12.22 -10.39
N MET A 153 3.60 11.42 -11.44
CA MET A 153 4.62 10.54 -12.03
C MET A 153 5.33 11.12 -13.26
N GLU A 154 5.00 12.35 -13.68
CA GLU A 154 5.78 13.08 -14.69
C GLU A 154 6.64 14.16 -14.03
N PRO A 155 7.96 14.18 -14.26
CA PRO A 155 8.79 15.29 -13.83
C PRO A 155 8.45 16.53 -14.66
N ARG A 156 8.21 17.66 -13.98
CA ARG A 156 8.35 19.00 -14.60
C ARG A 156 9.81 19.32 -14.81
#